data_AF-A0A1H2PKH9-F1
#
_entry.id   AF-A0A1H2PKH9-F1
#
_cell.length_a   1.000
_cell.length_b   1.000
_cell.length_c   1.000
_cell.angle_alpha   90.00
_cell.angle_beta   90.00
_cell.angle_gamma   90.00
#
_symmetry.space_group_name_H-M   'P 1'
#
loop_
_entity.id
_entity.type
_entity.pdbx_description
1 polymer ?
#
loop_
_entity_poly.entity_id
_entity_poly.type
_entity_poly.pdbx_seq_one_letter_code
_entity_poly.pdbx_strand_id
1 'polypeptide(L)'
;MPTEQATPERVPSPLDELVIDQNERFDELLDARSRDRTLPKRERTRCAVLACVARQLLAEPGRRPMIESILNDTGLSRGTFYNYFDDIDQAVEALLMAFFRALWSRPGPRRKKPAAARSEDAVYATNLWYCRAYEANAGLFAAFSHVSAYTPSLVRMREEMNAVWVDRVIDAVARDDAIEFGAALRREFKGALRLLIAMSIEALRERHVHRDDLLLKSFRDAEELAAGLSNIWKEVIAGFVARARRR
;
A
#
# COMPACT_ATOMS: atom_id res chain seq x y z
N MET A 1 22.79 -30.07 12.85
CA MET A 1 21.53 -30.20 12.10
C MET A 1 20.45 -29.44 12.86
N PRO A 2 20.21 -28.15 12.59
CA PRO A 2 19.13 -27.42 13.22
C PRO A 2 17.81 -27.79 12.54
N THR A 3 16.85 -28.19 13.36
CA THR A 3 15.50 -28.60 12.98
C THR A 3 14.77 -27.45 12.30
N GLU A 4 14.44 -27.61 11.02
CA GLU A 4 13.61 -26.72 10.24
C GLU A 4 12.19 -26.76 10.82
N GLN A 5 11.85 -25.77 11.65
CA GLN A 5 10.49 -25.59 12.12
C GLN A 5 9.63 -25.15 10.95
N ALA A 6 8.88 -26.11 10.39
CA ALA A 6 7.84 -25.85 9.40
C ALA A 6 6.92 -24.75 9.95
N THR A 7 6.92 -23.60 9.27
CA THR A 7 5.99 -22.51 9.56
C THR A 7 4.59 -23.05 9.30
N PRO A 8 3.66 -23.01 10.26
CA PRO A 8 2.32 -23.58 10.07
C PRO A 8 1.66 -22.95 8.84
N GLU A 9 1.09 -23.81 7.99
CA GLU A 9 0.42 -23.43 6.76
C GLU A 9 -0.73 -22.47 7.11
N ARG A 10 -0.57 -21.19 6.78
CA ARG A 10 -1.53 -20.14 7.12
C ARG A 10 -2.79 -20.38 6.30
N VAL A 11 -3.90 -20.66 6.98
CA VAL A 11 -5.24 -20.70 6.34
C VAL A 11 -5.45 -19.35 5.63
N PRO A 12 -5.70 -19.34 4.31
CA PRO A 12 -5.94 -18.10 3.56
C PRO A 12 -7.08 -17.32 4.22
N SER A 13 -6.81 -16.08 4.61
CA SER A 13 -7.87 -15.21 5.14
C SER A 13 -8.57 -14.53 3.97
N PRO A 14 -9.90 -14.34 4.00
CA PRO A 14 -10.60 -13.51 3.02
C PRO A 14 -10.06 -12.06 2.95
N LEU A 15 -9.33 -11.61 3.97
CA LEU A 15 -8.60 -10.35 3.96
C LEU A 15 -7.42 -10.34 2.98
N ASP A 16 -6.86 -11.51 2.66
CA ASP A 16 -5.75 -11.66 1.71
C ASP A 16 -6.24 -11.55 0.23
N GLU A 17 -7.55 -11.61 -0.01
CA GLU A 17 -8.17 -11.45 -1.34
C GLU A 17 -8.66 -10.02 -1.61
N LEU A 18 -8.50 -9.11 -0.65
CA LEU A 18 -8.89 -7.72 -0.85
C LEU A 18 -8.01 -7.06 -1.92
N VAL A 19 -8.65 -6.20 -2.70
CA VAL A 19 -8.02 -5.37 -3.72
C VAL A 19 -8.60 -3.99 -3.52
N ILE A 20 -7.73 -2.97 -3.48
CA ILE A 20 -8.15 -1.58 -3.47
C ILE A 20 -8.19 -1.10 -4.92
N ASP A 21 -9.40 -0.86 -5.43
CA ASP A 21 -9.59 -0.19 -6.70
C ASP A 21 -9.40 1.34 -6.55
N GLN A 22 -9.44 2.07 -7.67
CA GLN A 22 -9.15 3.51 -7.67
C GLN A 22 -10.13 4.28 -6.77
N ASN A 23 -9.58 5.13 -5.89
CA ASN A 23 -10.31 6.00 -4.95
C ASN A 23 -11.11 5.27 -3.86
N GLU A 24 -10.95 3.95 -3.70
CA GLU A 24 -11.66 3.21 -2.65
C GLU A 24 -11.00 3.42 -1.28
N ARG A 25 -11.85 3.60 -0.26
CA ARG A 25 -11.40 3.62 1.13
C ARG A 25 -11.42 2.22 1.72
N PHE A 26 -10.37 1.88 2.46
CA PHE A 26 -10.20 0.53 2.98
C PHE A 26 -11.18 0.18 4.11
N ASP A 27 -11.62 1.17 4.90
CA ASP A 27 -12.68 0.98 5.90
C ASP A 27 -14.01 0.58 5.25
N GLU A 28 -14.36 1.16 4.11
CA GLU A 28 -15.56 0.84 3.35
C GLU A 28 -15.49 -0.58 2.75
N LEU A 29 -14.32 -0.99 2.24
CA LEU A 29 -14.11 -2.35 1.75
C LEU A 29 -14.28 -3.40 2.87
N LEU A 30 -13.71 -3.14 4.05
CA LEU A 30 -13.87 -4.01 5.21
C LEU A 30 -15.33 -4.05 5.69
N ASP A 31 -16.01 -2.90 5.67
CA ASP A 31 -17.41 -2.78 6.05
C ASP A 31 -18.32 -3.56 5.07
N ALA A 32 -18.07 -3.51 3.76
CA ALA A 32 -18.76 -4.33 2.77
C ALA A 32 -18.56 -5.84 3.04
N ARG A 33 -17.33 -6.28 3.31
CA ARG A 33 -17.03 -7.68 3.66
C ARG A 33 -17.69 -8.12 4.96
N SER A 34 -17.84 -7.20 5.93
CA SER A 34 -18.53 -7.50 7.18
C SER A 34 -20.01 -7.87 6.98
N ARG A 35 -20.61 -7.44 5.85
CA ARG A 35 -22.01 -7.70 5.50
C ARG A 35 -22.19 -8.85 4.50
N ASP A 36 -21.11 -9.35 3.91
CA ASP A 36 -21.15 -10.42 2.90
C ASP A 36 -21.55 -11.76 3.52
N ARG A 37 -22.82 -12.14 3.34
CA ARG A 37 -23.40 -13.36 3.92
C ARG A 37 -22.78 -14.66 3.39
N THR A 38 -22.01 -14.61 2.30
CA THR A 38 -21.27 -15.77 1.80
C THR A 38 -20.06 -16.11 2.68
N LEU A 39 -19.51 -15.13 3.41
CA LEU A 39 -18.39 -15.34 4.33
C LEU A 39 -18.85 -15.94 5.66
N PRO A 40 -18.04 -16.77 6.33
CA PRO A 40 -18.33 -17.26 7.67
C PRO A 40 -18.56 -16.11 8.66
N LYS A 41 -19.44 -16.33 9.66
CA LYS A 41 -19.74 -15.32 10.70
C LYS A 41 -18.47 -14.79 11.38
N ARG A 42 -17.49 -15.67 11.59
CA ARG A 42 -16.18 -15.32 12.16
C ARG A 42 -15.49 -14.24 11.34
N GLU A 43 -15.33 -14.45 10.03
CA GLU A 43 -14.66 -13.50 9.14
C GLU A 43 -15.42 -12.19 9.01
N ARG A 44 -16.75 -12.23 8.93
CA ARG A 44 -17.58 -11.02 8.95
C ARG A 44 -17.36 -10.17 10.20
N THR A 45 -17.30 -10.82 11.36
CA THR A 45 -17.08 -10.14 12.65
C THR A 45 -15.68 -9.55 12.71
N ARG A 46 -14.67 -10.28 12.24
CA ARG A 46 -13.29 -9.79 12.12
C ARG A 46 -13.23 -8.54 11.23
N CYS A 47 -13.90 -8.55 10.07
CA CYS A 47 -13.97 -7.40 9.17
C CYS A 47 -14.68 -6.20 9.81
N ALA A 48 -15.77 -6.42 10.56
CA ALA A 48 -16.47 -5.34 11.28
C ALA A 48 -15.57 -4.63 12.29
N VAL A 49 -14.79 -5.39 13.07
CA VAL A 49 -13.81 -4.84 14.01
C VAL A 49 -12.74 -4.04 13.26
N LEU A 50 -12.13 -4.62 12.23
CA LEU A 50 -11.09 -3.95 11.45
C LEU A 50 -11.61 -2.68 10.76
N ALA A 51 -12.85 -2.67 10.27
CA ALA A 51 -13.48 -1.49 9.68
C ALA A 51 -13.59 -0.34 10.71
N CYS A 52 -13.93 -0.64 11.97
CA CYS A 52 -13.97 0.36 13.04
C CYS A 52 -12.58 0.89 13.39
N VAL A 53 -11.57 0.00 13.47
CA VAL A 53 -10.17 0.39 13.68
C VAL A 53 -9.70 1.30 12.53
N ALA A 54 -10.03 0.94 11.29
CA ALA A 54 -9.67 1.71 10.11
C ALA A 54 -10.30 3.11 10.13
N ARG A 55 -11.60 3.22 10.46
CA ARG A 55 -12.27 4.52 10.63
C ARG A 55 -11.58 5.40 11.66
N GLN A 56 -11.19 4.84 12.81
CA GLN A 56 -10.50 5.60 13.85
C GLN A 56 -9.12 6.09 13.38
N LEU A 57 -8.33 5.24 12.72
CA LEU A 57 -7.02 5.64 12.18
C LEU A 57 -7.12 6.61 11.00
N LEU A 58 -8.19 6.52 10.20
CA LEU A 58 -8.46 7.47 9.11
C LEU A 58 -8.83 8.85 9.64
N ALA A 59 -9.55 8.91 10.77
CA ALA A 59 -9.91 10.17 11.41
C ALA A 59 -8.76 10.77 12.21
N GLU A 60 -8.03 9.96 12.97
CA GLU A 60 -6.98 10.41 13.89
C GLU A 60 -5.76 9.47 13.84
N PRO A 61 -4.87 9.62 12.85
CA PRO A 61 -3.79 8.65 12.59
C PRO A 61 -2.76 8.50 13.72
N GLY A 62 -2.59 9.54 14.53
CA GLY A 62 -1.69 9.57 15.68
C GLY A 62 -2.33 9.08 16.98
N ARG A 63 -3.65 8.85 17.00
CA ARG A 63 -4.35 8.38 18.20
C ARG A 63 -4.49 6.87 18.18
N ARG A 64 -4.14 6.23 19.29
CA ARG A 64 -4.39 4.79 19.48
C ARG A 64 -5.90 4.53 19.46
N PRO A 65 -6.40 3.59 18.63
CA PRO A 65 -7.82 3.26 18.59
C PRO A 65 -8.35 2.80 19.95
N MET A 66 -9.63 3.07 20.23
CA MET A 66 -10.29 2.71 21.48
C MET A 66 -11.17 1.49 21.29
N ILE A 67 -10.98 0.47 22.14
CA ILE A 67 -11.79 -0.75 22.13
C ILE A 67 -13.25 -0.41 22.43
N GLU A 68 -13.51 0.48 23.39
CA GLU A 68 -14.87 0.92 23.76
C GLU A 68 -15.65 1.48 22.56
N SER A 69 -15.00 2.27 21.71
CA SER A 69 -15.61 2.79 20.49
C SER A 69 -15.96 1.66 19.51
N ILE A 70 -15.09 0.66 19.38
CA ILE A 70 -15.35 -0.51 18.53
C ILE A 70 -16.54 -1.31 19.06
N LEU A 71 -16.60 -1.56 20.38
CA LEU A 71 -17.70 -2.31 20.98
C LEU A 71 -19.03 -1.58 20.79
N ASN A 72 -19.05 -0.26 20.97
CA ASN A 72 -20.23 0.57 20.75
C ASN A 72 -20.68 0.53 19.28
N ASP A 73 -19.76 0.70 18.34
CA ASP A 73 -20.06 0.74 16.90
C ASP A 73 -20.51 -0.63 16.35
N THR A 74 -19.96 -1.72 16.89
CA THR A 74 -20.24 -3.07 16.38
C THR A 74 -21.33 -3.82 17.17
N GLY A 75 -21.68 -3.34 18.37
CA GLY A 75 -22.54 -4.06 19.31
C GLY A 75 -21.93 -5.34 19.88
N LEU A 76 -20.61 -5.56 19.69
CA LEU A 76 -19.92 -6.73 20.20
C LEU A 76 -19.66 -6.61 21.71
N SER A 77 -19.64 -7.75 22.40
CA SER A 77 -19.15 -7.79 23.77
C SER A 77 -17.63 -7.69 23.80
N ARG A 78 -17.07 -7.20 24.92
CA ARG A 78 -15.62 -7.18 25.14
C ARG A 78 -14.99 -8.57 25.02
N GLY A 79 -15.64 -9.61 25.55
CA GLY A 79 -15.17 -10.99 25.39
C GLY A 79 -15.19 -11.46 23.93
N THR A 80 -16.14 -10.98 23.13
CA THR A 80 -16.16 -11.27 21.69
C THR A 80 -14.98 -10.63 20.96
N PHE A 81 -14.60 -9.40 21.28
CA PHE A 81 -13.39 -8.77 20.72
C PHE A 81 -12.15 -9.64 20.99
N TYR A 82 -11.96 -10.07 22.25
CA TYR A 82 -10.81 -10.87 22.66
C TYR A 82 -10.77 -12.29 22.06
N ASN A 83 -11.85 -12.77 21.44
CA ASN A 83 -11.83 -14.00 20.65
C ASN A 83 -11.15 -13.82 19.27
N TYR A 84 -10.94 -12.58 18.82
CA TYR A 84 -10.33 -12.27 17.52
C TYR A 84 -8.97 -11.59 17.64
N PHE A 85 -8.81 -10.76 18.67
CA PHE A 85 -7.60 -9.97 18.88
C PHE A 85 -7.23 -9.94 20.37
N ASP A 86 -5.97 -10.25 20.68
CA ASP A 86 -5.44 -10.26 22.05
C ASP A 86 -5.45 -8.85 22.66
N ASP A 87 -5.20 -7.84 21.84
CA ASP A 87 -5.27 -6.43 22.19
C ASP A 87 -5.53 -5.56 20.95
N ILE A 88 -5.57 -4.24 21.17
CA ILE A 88 -5.80 -3.28 20.09
C ILE A 88 -4.60 -3.15 19.13
N ASP A 89 -3.37 -3.39 19.60
CA ASP A 89 -2.18 -3.27 18.78
C ASP A 89 -2.10 -4.43 17.78
N GLN A 90 -2.50 -5.64 18.19
CA GLN A 90 -2.67 -6.79 17.29
C GLN A 90 -3.75 -6.52 16.24
N ALA A 91 -4.85 -5.85 16.60
CA ALA A 91 -5.88 -5.44 15.64
C ALA A 91 -5.36 -4.40 14.64
N VAL A 92 -4.58 -3.42 15.10
CA VAL A 92 -3.93 -2.41 14.25
C VAL A 92 -2.89 -3.04 13.32
N GLU A 93 -2.05 -3.94 13.82
CA GLU A 93 -1.09 -4.69 12.99
C GLU A 93 -1.82 -5.49 11.92
N ALA A 94 -2.84 -6.26 12.30
CA ALA A 94 -3.64 -7.04 11.37
C ALA A 94 -4.32 -6.17 10.30
N LEU A 95 -4.84 -5.00 10.70
CA LEU A 95 -5.44 -4.03 9.79
C LEU A 95 -4.42 -3.52 8.77
N LEU A 96 -3.27 -3.01 9.24
CA LEU A 96 -2.25 -2.42 8.38
C LEU A 96 -1.66 -3.48 7.44
N MET A 97 -1.45 -4.70 7.92
CA MET A 97 -1.05 -5.82 7.06
C MET A 97 -2.06 -6.10 5.95
N ALA A 98 -3.35 -6.14 6.29
CA ALA A 98 -4.40 -6.37 5.30
C ALA A 98 -4.48 -5.21 4.29
N PHE A 99 -4.37 -3.96 4.76
CA PHE A 99 -4.37 -2.77 3.93
C PHE A 99 -3.23 -2.78 2.90
N PHE A 100 -1.99 -3.00 3.35
CA PHE A 100 -0.83 -3.03 2.45
C PHE A 100 -0.89 -4.21 1.47
N ARG A 101 -1.36 -5.38 1.91
CA ARG A 101 -1.60 -6.49 0.98
C ARG A 101 -2.62 -6.10 -0.08
N ALA A 102 -3.77 -5.55 0.32
CA ALA A 102 -4.83 -5.16 -0.61
C ALA A 102 -4.38 -4.08 -1.60
N LEU A 103 -3.51 -3.19 -1.16
CA LEU A 103 -2.96 -2.13 -1.99
C LEU A 103 -1.97 -2.68 -3.04
N TRP A 104 -1.11 -3.65 -2.70
CA TRP A 104 -0.18 -4.25 -3.68
C TRP A 104 -0.73 -5.48 -4.40
N SER A 105 -1.89 -5.98 -3.98
CA SER A 105 -2.67 -6.94 -4.74
C SER A 105 -2.98 -6.33 -6.10
N ARG A 106 -2.60 -7.04 -7.15
CA ARG A 106 -2.83 -6.57 -8.50
C ARG A 106 -4.35 -6.50 -8.70
N PRO A 107 -4.91 -5.37 -9.15
CA PRO A 107 -6.23 -5.41 -9.76
C PRO A 107 -6.23 -6.52 -10.80
N GLY A 108 -7.27 -7.35 -10.80
CA GLY A 108 -7.41 -8.52 -11.67
C GLY A 108 -7.02 -8.21 -13.12
N PRO A 109 -6.71 -9.25 -13.93
CA PRO A 109 -6.01 -9.12 -15.21
C PRO A 109 -6.48 -7.89 -15.96
N ARG A 110 -5.59 -6.87 -16.07
CA ARG A 110 -5.83 -5.64 -16.84
C ARG A 110 -6.51 -6.07 -18.12
N ARG A 111 -7.83 -5.79 -18.22
CA ARG A 111 -8.64 -6.11 -19.39
C ARG A 111 -7.81 -5.66 -20.59
N LYS A 112 -7.37 -6.60 -21.43
CA LYS A 112 -6.34 -6.37 -22.47
C LYS A 112 -6.67 -5.05 -23.16
N LYS A 113 -5.98 -3.97 -22.79
CA LYS A 113 -6.20 -2.67 -23.42
C LYS A 113 -5.86 -2.88 -24.91
N PRO A 114 -6.72 -2.44 -25.84
CA PRO A 114 -6.43 -2.52 -27.27
C PRO A 114 -5.05 -1.91 -27.54
N ALA A 115 -4.32 -2.39 -28.56
CA ALA A 115 -2.96 -1.93 -28.84
C ALA A 115 -2.85 -0.39 -29.01
N ALA A 116 -3.94 0.29 -29.40
CA ALA A 116 -4.04 1.74 -29.49
C ALA A 116 -3.98 2.48 -28.13
N ALA A 117 -4.25 1.79 -27.01
CA ALA A 117 -4.17 2.32 -25.65
C ALA A 117 -2.83 1.99 -24.96
N ARG A 118 -1.83 1.45 -25.69
CA ARG A 118 -0.44 1.29 -25.21
C ARG A 118 0.34 2.62 -25.18
N SER A 119 -0.27 3.72 -25.61
CA SER A 119 0.29 5.08 -25.55
C SER A 119 0.16 5.73 -24.16
N GLU A 120 -0.46 5.07 -23.19
CA GLU A 120 -0.62 5.60 -21.84
C GLU A 120 0.71 5.49 -21.09
N ASP A 121 1.23 6.63 -20.65
CA ASP A 121 2.43 6.74 -19.85
C ASP A 121 2.32 5.92 -18.57
N ALA A 122 2.99 4.76 -18.55
CA ALA A 122 2.91 3.79 -17.47
C ALA A 122 3.41 4.34 -16.13
N VAL A 123 4.40 5.24 -16.16
CA VAL A 123 4.93 5.88 -14.94
C VAL A 123 3.85 6.79 -14.35
N TYR A 124 3.22 7.62 -15.19
CA TYR A 124 2.10 8.46 -14.77
C TYR A 124 0.92 7.65 -14.26
N ALA A 125 0.49 6.61 -14.98
CA ALA A 125 -0.63 5.78 -14.57
C ALA A 125 -0.38 5.11 -13.20
N THR A 126 0.85 4.65 -12.94
CA THR A 126 1.23 4.07 -11.64
C THR A 126 1.27 5.12 -10.53
N ASN A 127 1.89 6.28 -10.77
CA ASN A 127 1.94 7.36 -9.79
C ASN A 127 0.55 7.91 -9.47
N LEU A 128 -0.32 8.07 -10.47
CA LEU A 128 -1.70 8.53 -10.29
C LEU A 128 -2.51 7.58 -9.42
N TRP A 129 -2.42 6.27 -9.71
CA TRP A 129 -3.08 5.27 -8.88
C TRP A 129 -2.59 5.33 -7.44
N TYR A 130 -1.28 5.48 -7.22
CA TYR A 130 -0.71 5.56 -5.87
C TYR A 130 -1.11 6.84 -5.14
N CYS A 131 -1.09 8.00 -5.81
CA CYS A 131 -1.51 9.29 -5.23
C CYS A 131 -2.98 9.23 -4.79
N ARG A 132 -3.86 8.70 -5.64
CA ARG A 132 -5.28 8.52 -5.34
C ARG A 132 -5.53 7.56 -4.17
N ALA A 133 -4.82 6.42 -4.16
CA ALA A 133 -4.91 5.47 -3.06
C ALA A 133 -4.43 6.08 -1.73
N TYR A 134 -3.37 6.89 -1.78
CA TYR A 134 -2.87 7.63 -0.63
C TYR A 134 -3.86 8.67 -0.16
N GLU A 135 -4.39 9.50 -1.05
CA GLU A 135 -5.38 10.52 -0.72
C GLU A 135 -6.61 9.94 -0.01
N ALA A 136 -7.16 8.84 -0.54
CA ALA A 136 -8.32 8.16 0.04
C ALA A 136 -8.03 7.52 1.41
N ASN A 137 -6.77 7.13 1.68
CA ASN A 137 -6.38 6.33 2.84
C ASN A 137 -5.23 6.94 3.66
N ALA A 138 -5.07 8.27 3.61
CA ALA A 138 -3.89 8.97 4.15
C ALA A 138 -3.65 8.65 5.63
N GLY A 139 -4.72 8.49 6.41
CA GLY A 139 -4.60 8.12 7.82
C GLY A 139 -4.05 6.73 8.08
N LEU A 140 -4.33 5.74 7.22
CA LEU A 140 -3.74 4.40 7.34
C LEU A 140 -2.26 4.39 6.97
N PHE A 141 -1.89 5.12 5.91
CA PHE A 141 -0.48 5.36 5.58
C PHE A 141 0.25 6.10 6.69
N ALA A 142 -0.41 7.08 7.32
CA ALA A 142 0.14 7.83 8.42
C ALA A 142 0.39 6.96 9.65
N ALA A 143 -0.64 6.21 10.07
CA ALA A 143 -0.58 5.25 11.17
C ALA A 143 0.54 4.23 10.97
N PHE A 144 0.73 3.72 9.75
CA PHE A 144 1.81 2.79 9.44
C PHE A 144 3.20 3.33 9.80
N SER A 145 3.51 4.60 9.52
CA SER A 145 4.82 5.16 9.87
C SER A 145 5.06 5.22 11.37
N HIS A 146 4.01 5.40 12.17
CA HIS A 146 4.12 5.37 13.64
C HIS A 146 4.24 3.93 14.16
N VAL A 147 3.37 3.03 13.70
CA VAL A 147 3.29 1.64 14.21
C VAL A 147 4.50 0.82 13.77
N SER A 148 4.99 1.01 12.54
CA SER A 148 6.13 0.26 12.02
C SER A 148 7.44 0.50 12.80
N ALA A 149 7.52 1.58 13.59
CA ALA A 149 8.68 1.84 14.46
C ALA A 149 8.87 0.78 15.56
N TYR A 150 7.79 0.10 15.97
CA TYR A 150 7.82 -0.91 17.03
C TYR A 150 7.19 -2.26 16.62
N THR A 151 6.77 -2.41 15.35
CA THR A 151 6.20 -3.65 14.80
C THR A 151 7.06 -4.18 13.64
N PRO A 152 8.06 -5.06 13.90
CA PRO A 152 9.02 -5.52 12.89
C PRO A 152 8.41 -6.24 11.69
N SER A 153 7.24 -6.87 11.86
CA SER A 153 6.52 -7.58 10.81
C SER A 153 6.01 -6.63 9.71
N LEU A 154 5.55 -5.43 10.08
CA LEU A 154 5.13 -4.38 9.14
C LEU A 154 6.31 -3.83 8.33
N VAL A 155 7.47 -3.67 8.97
CA VAL A 155 8.71 -3.25 8.30
C VAL A 155 9.12 -4.30 7.25
N ARG A 156 9.19 -5.58 7.64
CA ARG A 156 9.54 -6.67 6.70
C ARG A 156 8.61 -6.72 5.50
N MET A 157 7.30 -6.64 5.74
CA MET A 157 6.29 -6.60 4.68
C MET A 157 6.57 -5.48 3.68
N ARG A 158 6.77 -4.24 4.14
CA ARG A 158 7.06 -3.10 3.28
C ARG A 158 8.35 -3.32 2.47
N GLU A 159 9.41 -3.83 3.11
CA GLU A 159 10.68 -4.03 2.43
C GLU A 159 10.60 -5.10 1.34
N GLU A 160 9.90 -6.20 1.59
CA GLU A 160 9.64 -7.25 0.60
C GLU A 160 8.83 -6.71 -0.59
N MET A 161 7.73 -5.99 -0.31
CA MET A 161 6.87 -5.42 -1.34
C MET A 161 7.61 -4.41 -2.22
N ASN A 162 8.40 -3.53 -1.60
CA ASN A 162 9.21 -2.57 -2.34
C ASN A 162 10.33 -3.26 -3.14
N ALA A 163 10.91 -4.37 -2.65
CA ALA A 163 11.95 -5.10 -3.39
C ALA A 163 11.37 -5.72 -4.67
N VAL A 164 10.24 -6.42 -4.54
CA VAL A 164 9.52 -7.02 -5.66
C VAL A 164 9.09 -5.95 -6.67
N TRP A 165 8.58 -4.82 -6.18
CA TRP A 165 8.13 -3.73 -7.05
C TRP A 165 9.29 -3.09 -7.82
N VAL A 166 10.42 -2.80 -7.15
CA VAL A 166 11.62 -2.26 -7.80
C VAL A 166 12.12 -3.19 -8.91
N ASP A 167 12.19 -4.50 -8.65
CA ASP A 167 12.60 -5.46 -9.68
C ASP A 167 11.66 -5.45 -10.89
N ARG A 168 10.34 -5.40 -10.66
CA ARG A 168 9.33 -5.30 -11.74
C ARG A 168 9.50 -4.04 -12.59
N VAL A 169 9.82 -2.90 -11.98
CA VAL A 169 10.04 -1.65 -12.72
C VAL A 169 11.27 -1.77 -13.62
N ILE A 170 12.39 -2.26 -13.10
CA ILE A 170 13.61 -2.40 -13.90
C ILE A 170 13.38 -3.39 -15.04
N ASP A 171 12.70 -4.51 -14.79
CA ASP A 171 12.40 -5.50 -15.82
C ASP A 171 11.42 -4.96 -16.87
N ALA A 172 10.53 -4.03 -16.48
CA ALA A 172 9.67 -3.33 -17.43
C ALA A 172 10.46 -2.38 -18.33
N VAL A 173 11.29 -1.53 -17.74
CA VAL A 173 12.17 -0.60 -18.46
C VAL A 173 13.10 -1.36 -19.40
N ALA A 174 13.76 -2.43 -18.93
CA ALA A 174 14.65 -3.26 -19.74
C ALA A 174 13.96 -3.81 -21.00
N ARG A 175 12.71 -4.28 -20.84
CA ARG A 175 11.91 -4.82 -21.94
C ARG A 175 11.44 -3.73 -22.90
N ASP A 176 10.92 -2.63 -22.38
CA ASP A 176 10.32 -1.56 -23.19
C ASP A 176 11.39 -0.80 -23.99
N ASP A 177 12.61 -0.67 -23.45
CA ASP A 177 13.75 -0.06 -24.13
C ASP A 177 14.67 -1.05 -24.87
N ALA A 178 14.36 -2.36 -24.81
CA ALA A 178 15.16 -3.46 -25.37
C ALA A 178 16.65 -3.41 -24.96
N ILE A 179 16.91 -3.23 -23.67
CA ILE A 179 18.25 -3.13 -23.08
C ILE A 179 18.46 -4.15 -21.96
N GLU A 180 19.73 -4.44 -21.67
CA GLU A 180 20.12 -5.18 -20.47
C GLU A 180 20.91 -4.29 -19.51
N PHE A 181 20.57 -4.38 -18.22
CA PHE A 181 21.31 -3.69 -17.18
C PHE A 181 22.36 -4.63 -16.59
N GLY A 182 23.65 -4.36 -16.83
CA GLY A 182 24.74 -5.05 -16.14
C GLY A 182 24.60 -4.96 -14.62
N ALA A 183 25.11 -5.97 -13.89
CA ALA A 183 24.83 -6.16 -12.46
C ALA A 183 25.11 -4.93 -11.57
N ALA A 184 26.19 -4.18 -11.85
CA ALA A 184 26.53 -2.95 -11.12
C ALA A 184 25.48 -1.84 -11.38
N LEU A 185 25.16 -1.58 -12.65
CA LEU A 185 24.19 -0.56 -13.04
C LEU A 185 22.78 -0.92 -12.54
N ARG A 186 22.40 -2.20 -12.57
CA ARG A 186 21.13 -2.67 -12.00
C ARG A 186 21.05 -2.39 -10.50
N ARG A 187 22.12 -2.65 -9.74
CA ARG A 187 22.17 -2.36 -8.30
C ARG A 187 22.00 -0.87 -8.00
N GLU A 188 22.70 -0.01 -8.74
CA GLU A 188 22.52 1.44 -8.64
C GLU A 188 21.08 1.86 -8.96
N PHE A 189 20.49 1.28 -10.02
CA PHE A 189 19.12 1.60 -10.41
C PHE A 189 18.12 1.19 -9.31
N LYS A 190 18.30 0.01 -8.71
CA LYS A 190 17.51 -0.40 -7.53
C LYS A 190 17.58 0.62 -6.40
N GLY A 191 18.79 1.11 -6.09
CA GLY A 191 19.00 2.13 -5.06
C GLY A 191 18.28 3.44 -5.39
N ALA A 192 18.39 3.92 -6.63
CA ALA A 192 17.71 5.13 -7.09
C ALA A 192 16.17 4.99 -7.00
N LEU A 193 15.61 3.85 -7.41
CA LEU A 193 14.18 3.59 -7.30
C LEU A 193 13.73 3.55 -5.83
N ARG A 194 14.53 3.01 -4.91
CA ARG A 194 14.22 3.06 -3.47
C ARG A 194 14.16 4.48 -2.92
N LEU A 195 15.09 5.34 -3.33
CA LEU A 195 15.06 6.76 -2.96
C LEU A 195 13.82 7.45 -3.51
N LEU A 196 13.46 7.20 -4.77
CA LEU A 196 12.26 7.75 -5.39
C LEU A 196 10.98 7.31 -4.66
N ILE A 197 10.87 6.04 -4.26
CA ILE A 197 9.74 5.54 -3.44
C ILE A 197 9.66 6.32 -2.13
N ALA A 198 10.78 6.44 -1.40
CA ALA A 198 10.81 7.13 -0.11
C ALA A 198 10.40 8.61 -0.23
N MET A 199 10.96 9.32 -1.20
CA MET A 199 10.61 10.72 -1.46
C MET A 199 9.14 10.89 -1.88
N SER A 200 8.59 9.94 -2.66
CA SER A 200 7.19 9.99 -3.10
C SER A 200 6.24 9.77 -1.91
N ILE A 201 6.54 8.81 -1.04
CA ILE A 201 5.76 8.56 0.19
C ILE A 201 5.78 9.77 1.11
N GLU A 202 6.95 10.40 1.28
CA GLU A 202 7.09 11.55 2.17
C GLU A 202 6.39 12.78 1.61
N ALA A 203 6.50 13.06 0.31
CA ALA A 203 5.77 14.16 -0.33
C ALA A 203 4.24 14.00 -0.16
N LEU A 204 3.72 12.77 -0.28
CA LEU A 204 2.32 12.46 -0.04
C LEU A 204 1.92 12.66 1.44
N ARG A 205 2.79 12.27 2.38
CA ARG A 205 2.58 12.51 3.81
C ARG A 205 2.52 14.00 4.12
N GLU A 206 3.51 14.76 3.67
CA GLU A 206 3.57 16.21 3.87
C GLU A 206 2.31 16.89 3.33
N ARG A 207 1.87 16.51 2.13
CA ARG A 207 0.64 17.06 1.54
C ARG A 207 -0.63 16.67 2.29
N HIS A 208 -0.86 15.37 2.51
CA HIS A 208 -2.17 14.86 2.94
C HIS A 208 -2.33 14.79 4.45
N VAL A 209 -1.23 14.68 5.20
CA VAL A 209 -1.23 14.52 6.66
C VAL A 209 -0.80 15.83 7.33
N HIS A 210 0.35 16.38 6.96
CA HIS A 210 0.87 17.61 7.56
C HIS A 210 0.29 18.89 6.94
N ARG A 211 -0.41 18.76 5.80
CA ARG A 211 -1.06 19.86 5.09
C ARG A 211 -0.05 20.95 4.69
N ASP A 212 1.12 20.52 4.21
CA ASP A 212 2.18 21.43 3.78
C ASP A 212 1.67 22.47 2.77
N ASP A 213 1.87 23.74 3.12
CA ASP A 213 1.30 24.90 2.45
C ASP A 213 1.82 25.04 1.00
N LEU A 214 3.10 24.73 0.77
CA LEU A 214 3.72 24.85 -0.54
C LEU A 214 3.23 23.73 -1.46
N LEU A 215 3.17 22.49 -0.98
CA LEU A 215 2.67 21.35 -1.75
C LEU A 215 1.20 21.52 -2.10
N LEU A 216 0.37 22.01 -1.17
CA LEU A 216 -1.05 22.30 -1.43
C LEU A 216 -1.26 23.37 -2.51
N LYS A 217 -0.38 24.39 -2.57
CA LYS A 217 -0.43 25.44 -3.60
C LYS A 217 0.17 25.00 -4.94
N SER A 218 1.19 24.15 -4.91
CA SER A 218 1.95 23.74 -6.10
C SER A 218 1.27 22.63 -6.89
N PHE A 219 0.48 21.79 -6.22
CA PHE A 219 -0.25 20.68 -6.82
C PHE A 219 -1.69 20.76 -6.33
N ARG A 220 -2.66 20.94 -7.22
CA ARG A 220 -4.06 21.17 -6.82
C ARG A 220 -4.77 19.87 -6.44
N ASP A 221 -4.47 18.81 -7.16
CA ASP A 221 -5.12 17.50 -7.05
C ASP A 221 -4.10 16.34 -7.18
N ALA A 222 -4.60 15.11 -7.13
CA ALA A 222 -3.78 13.91 -7.27
C ALA A 222 -3.15 13.80 -8.67
N GLU A 223 -3.80 14.31 -9.70
CA GLU A 223 -3.34 14.34 -11.09
C GLU A 223 -2.10 15.20 -11.25
N GLU A 224 -2.12 16.43 -10.75
CA GLU A 224 -0.96 17.33 -10.80
C GLU A 224 0.20 16.81 -9.98
N LEU A 225 -0.06 16.28 -8.79
CA LEU A 225 0.98 15.67 -7.96
C LEU A 225 1.60 14.46 -8.66
N ALA A 226 0.78 13.59 -9.24
CA ALA A 226 1.24 12.43 -9.99
C ALA A 226 2.04 12.85 -11.23
N ALA A 227 1.67 13.93 -11.92
CA ALA A 227 2.42 14.47 -13.05
C ALA A 227 3.80 14.98 -12.60
N GLY A 228 3.86 15.75 -11.51
CA GLY A 228 5.09 16.26 -10.92
C GLY A 228 6.05 15.14 -10.51
N LEU A 229 5.54 14.15 -9.77
CA LEU A 229 6.30 12.94 -9.42
C LEU A 229 6.79 12.24 -10.69
N SER A 230 5.91 12.00 -11.67
CA SER A 230 6.24 11.26 -12.89
C SER A 230 7.37 11.88 -13.69
N ASN A 231 7.49 13.21 -13.71
CA ASN A 231 8.60 13.88 -14.38
C ASN A 231 9.94 13.51 -13.72
N ILE A 232 10.04 13.59 -12.39
CA ILE A 232 11.24 13.21 -11.63
C ILE A 232 11.59 11.73 -11.88
N TRP A 233 10.59 10.86 -11.82
CA TRP A 233 10.76 9.43 -12.06
C TRP A 233 11.31 9.13 -13.47
N LYS A 234 10.73 9.77 -14.51
CA LYS A 234 11.15 9.58 -15.89
C LYS A 234 12.56 10.08 -16.14
N GLU A 235 12.95 11.23 -15.57
CA GLU A 235 14.31 11.75 -15.70
C GLU A 235 15.34 10.76 -15.17
N VAL A 236 15.09 10.19 -13.99
CA VAL A 236 15.97 9.17 -13.40
C VAL A 236 16.01 7.91 -14.29
N ILE A 237 14.85 7.38 -14.69
CA ILE A 237 14.77 6.19 -15.54
C ILE A 237 15.51 6.40 -16.86
N ALA A 238 15.26 7.52 -17.54
CA ALA A 238 15.92 7.87 -18.80
C ALA A 238 17.45 7.96 -18.65
N GLY A 239 17.93 8.49 -17.52
CA GLY A 239 19.36 8.50 -17.19
C GLY A 239 19.96 7.09 -17.11
N PHE A 240 19.27 6.14 -16.48
CA PHE A 240 19.73 4.75 -16.42
C PHE A 240 19.69 4.05 -17.78
N VAL A 241 18.62 4.26 -18.56
CA VAL A 241 18.51 3.74 -19.94
C VAL A 241 19.65 4.26 -20.82
N ALA A 242 19.92 5.55 -20.78
CA ALA A 242 21.01 6.16 -21.55
C ALA A 242 22.38 5.59 -21.15
N ARG A 243 22.62 5.34 -19.86
CA ARG A 243 23.85 4.71 -19.36
C ARG A 243 23.99 3.25 -19.80
N ALA A 244 22.88 2.51 -19.88
CA ALA A 244 22.88 1.13 -20.36
C ALA A 244 23.21 1.04 -21.85
N ARG A 245 22.68 1.96 -22.68
CA ARG A 245 22.95 2.00 -24.14
C ARG A 245 24.39 2.39 -24.53
N ARG A 246 25.14 3.00 -23.61
CA ARG A 246 26.53 3.43 -23.85
C ARG A 246 27.58 2.35 -23.53
N ARG A 247 27.16 1.21 -22.98
CA ARG A 247 28.01 0.06 -22.67
C ARG A 247 27.82 -1.02 -23.73
#